data_AF-R4L8T7-F1
#
_entry.id   AF-R4L8T7-F1
#
_cell.length_a   1.000
_cell.length_b   1.000
_cell.length_c   1.000
_cell.angle_alpha   90.00
_cell.angle_beta   90.00
_cell.angle_gamma   90.00
#
_symmetry.space_group_name_H-M   'P 1'
#
loop_
_entity.id
_entity.type
_entity.pdbx_description
1 polymer ?
#
loop_
_entity_poly.entity_id
_entity_poly.type
_entity_poly.pdbx_seq_one_letter_code
_entity_poly.pdbx_strand_id
1 'polypeptide(L)'
;MSIGDVVRWWPKLKQPSTVDVRLALYRDKGGWKIGYGEILAGTDEPLHERTWTYGEDAFVERRVPGTVAADLVRGKPQEVAGMTVFAQAVQDSGSFQRIAGQVNYNHAVLPWSRTEWSISPASWQGLNRLQRVLVGAGPSFLNTEAAFNAFLYETPVENGPRPTHMLWRIVQADRRAWIHRVAIAADSLTVRMNATELAGSLLELSTLEGQQTRMVGSTGRIRFWLPRGLAPATLLMLRSGDNWRDFRYFPAPGPAGNAPAR
;
A
#
# COMPACT_ATOMS: atom_id res chain seq x y z
N MET A 1 10.80 -17.24 -1.34
CA MET A 1 11.08 -16.56 -2.62
C MET A 1 12.40 -15.83 -2.43
N SER A 2 13.41 -16.08 -3.27
CA SER A 2 14.71 -15.43 -3.09
C SER A 2 14.68 -13.96 -3.51
N ILE A 3 15.63 -13.11 -3.09
CA ILE A 3 15.82 -11.75 -3.63
C ILE A 3 16.07 -11.81 -5.11
N GLY A 4 16.84 -12.81 -5.55
CA GLY A 4 17.04 -13.10 -6.95
C GLY A 4 15.70 -13.28 -7.66
N ASP A 5 14.72 -13.90 -7.01
CA ASP A 5 13.35 -14.00 -7.50
C ASP A 5 12.62 -12.66 -7.42
N VAL A 6 12.59 -11.93 -6.30
CA VAL A 6 11.90 -10.63 -6.19
C VAL A 6 12.41 -9.63 -7.25
N VAL A 7 13.74 -9.58 -7.44
CA VAL A 7 14.42 -8.79 -8.46
C VAL A 7 14.27 -9.40 -9.86
N ARG A 8 14.05 -10.72 -10.03
CA ARG A 8 13.62 -11.37 -11.30
C ARG A 8 12.14 -11.18 -11.62
N TRP A 9 11.30 -10.95 -10.61
CA TRP A 9 9.87 -10.68 -10.76
C TRP A 9 9.63 -9.23 -11.13
N TRP A 10 10.52 -8.31 -10.73
CA TRP A 10 10.49 -6.91 -11.17
C TRP A 10 10.55 -6.71 -12.70
N PRO A 11 11.34 -7.50 -13.48
CA PRO A 11 11.23 -7.57 -14.94
C PRO A 11 9.96 -8.24 -15.50
N LYS A 12 9.27 -9.08 -14.70
CA LYS A 12 8.02 -9.74 -15.12
C LYS A 12 6.78 -8.86 -14.89
N LEU A 13 6.85 -7.95 -13.92
CA LEU A 13 6.09 -6.71 -14.00
C LEU A 13 6.65 -6.00 -15.24
N LYS A 14 5.84 -5.69 -16.26
CA LYS A 14 6.28 -4.76 -17.32
C LYS A 14 6.86 -3.56 -16.57
N GLN A 15 8.19 -3.36 -16.60
CA GLN A 15 8.81 -2.35 -15.77
C GLN A 15 8.06 -1.05 -16.01
N PRO A 16 7.31 -0.55 -15.02
CA PRO A 16 6.60 0.69 -15.22
C PRO A 16 7.67 1.73 -15.56
N SER A 17 7.42 2.53 -16.60
CA SER A 17 8.38 3.53 -17.07
C SER A 17 8.82 4.44 -15.93
N THR A 18 7.90 4.70 -14.99
CA THR A 18 8.12 5.46 -13.77
C THR A 18 7.38 4.83 -12.59
N VAL A 19 7.91 5.01 -11.39
CA VAL A 19 7.29 4.64 -10.11
C VAL A 19 7.40 5.79 -9.13
N ASP A 20 6.51 5.81 -8.14
CA ASP A 20 6.60 6.74 -7.03
C ASP A 20 7.44 6.09 -5.93
N VAL A 21 8.45 6.82 -5.45
CA VAL A 21 9.30 6.38 -4.34
C VAL A 21 9.13 7.33 -3.17
N ARG A 22 8.99 6.76 -1.98
CA ARG A 22 9.01 7.49 -0.72
C ARG A 22 10.08 6.93 0.18
N LEU A 23 11.00 7.76 0.63
CA LEU A 23 12.21 7.35 1.33
C LEU A 23 12.28 8.07 2.67
N ALA A 24 12.52 7.31 3.74
CA ALA A 24 13.00 7.84 5.01
C ALA A 24 14.50 7.55 5.09
N LEU A 25 15.26 8.62 4.92
CA LEU A 25 16.70 8.63 4.79
C LEU A 25 17.37 9.07 6.08
N TYR A 26 18.64 8.73 6.18
CA TYR A 26 19.48 9.21 7.24
C TYR A 26 20.92 9.38 6.84
N ARG A 27 21.60 10.29 7.51
CA ARG A 27 23.00 10.55 7.24
C ARG A 27 23.89 9.57 7.98
N ASP A 28 24.85 9.00 7.27
CA ASP A 28 25.99 8.27 7.81
C ASP A 28 27.28 8.80 7.14
N LYS A 29 28.46 8.34 7.58
CA LYS A 29 29.77 8.74 7.05
C LYS A 29 29.89 8.63 5.52
N GLY A 30 29.15 7.70 4.91
CA GLY A 30 29.15 7.44 3.47
C GLY A 30 28.09 8.18 2.66
N GLY A 31 27.22 8.99 3.27
CA GLY A 31 26.12 9.69 2.59
C GLY A 31 24.74 9.36 3.16
N TRP A 32 23.70 9.51 2.34
CA TRP A 32 22.31 9.27 2.75
C TRP A 32 21.97 7.79 2.61
N LYS A 33 21.65 7.14 3.73
CA LYS A 33 21.22 5.74 3.77
C LYS A 33 19.71 5.63 3.88
N ILE A 34 19.14 4.65 3.20
CA ILE A 34 17.72 4.30 3.33
C ILE A 34 17.53 3.56 4.64
N GLY A 35 16.75 4.13 5.54
CA GLY A 35 16.21 3.40 6.68
C GLY A 35 14.87 2.74 6.36
N TYR A 36 14.11 3.30 5.43
CA TYR A 36 12.84 2.76 4.93
C TYR A 36 12.58 3.32 3.54
N GLY A 37 12.13 2.47 2.63
CA GLY A 37 11.67 2.86 1.30
C GLY A 37 10.33 2.24 0.99
N GLU A 38 9.44 3.04 0.42
CA GLU A 38 8.19 2.61 -0.18
C GLU A 38 8.25 2.87 -1.68
N ILE A 39 7.93 1.86 -2.48
CA ILE A 39 7.83 1.97 -3.94
C ILE A 39 6.39 1.67 -4.32
N LEU A 40 5.75 2.59 -5.02
CA LEU A 40 4.38 2.49 -5.47
C LEU A 40 4.36 2.46 -7.00
N ALA A 41 3.81 1.37 -7.55
CA ALA A 41 3.77 1.10 -8.98
C ALA A 41 2.34 0.85 -9.47
N GLY A 42 2.07 1.24 -10.72
CA GLY A 42 0.75 1.07 -11.34
C GLY A 42 -0.30 2.07 -10.85
N THR A 43 0.14 3.21 -10.31
CA THR A 43 -0.73 4.32 -9.92
C THR A 43 -0.71 5.42 -10.97
N ASP A 44 -1.90 5.94 -11.29
CA ASP A 44 -2.07 7.08 -12.18
C ASP A 44 -2.29 8.39 -11.40
N GLU A 45 -2.23 8.30 -10.06
CA GLU A 45 -2.43 9.47 -9.20
C GLU A 45 -1.25 10.44 -9.35
N PRO A 46 -1.52 11.76 -9.46
CA PRO A 46 -0.47 12.76 -9.43
C PRO A 46 0.32 12.63 -8.14
N LEU A 47 1.64 12.47 -8.24
CA LEU A 47 2.51 12.48 -7.08
C LEU A 47 2.76 13.92 -6.64
N HIS A 48 2.62 14.19 -5.34
CA HIS A 48 3.07 15.43 -4.74
C HIS A 48 4.53 15.30 -4.34
N GLU A 49 5.44 15.67 -5.23
CA GLU A 49 6.86 15.63 -4.93
C GLU A 49 7.20 16.56 -3.76
N ARG A 50 7.85 16.02 -2.72
CA ARG A 50 8.24 16.78 -1.54
C ARG A 50 9.50 16.23 -0.91
N THR A 51 10.22 17.10 -0.21
CA THR A 51 11.41 16.74 0.54
C THR A 51 11.42 17.50 1.84
N TRP A 52 11.53 16.78 2.96
CA TRP A 52 11.81 17.36 4.28
C TRP A 52 13.24 17.01 4.67
N THR A 53 14.03 17.99 5.06
CA THR A 53 15.42 17.77 5.52
C THR A 53 15.62 18.31 6.92
N TYR A 54 16.32 17.52 7.72
CA TYR A 54 16.72 17.81 9.08
C TYR A 54 18.22 17.53 9.20
N GLY A 55 18.81 17.74 10.40
CA GLY A 55 20.25 17.60 10.60
C GLY A 55 20.83 16.26 10.09
N GLU A 56 20.24 15.14 10.52
CA GLU A 56 20.68 13.77 10.15
C GLU A 56 19.59 12.93 9.49
N ASP A 57 18.39 13.50 9.30
CA ASP A 57 17.22 12.81 8.76
C ASP A 57 16.72 13.54 7.51
N ALA A 58 16.21 12.79 6.54
CA ALA A 58 15.49 13.36 5.42
C ALA A 58 14.34 12.44 5.00
N PHE A 59 13.28 13.04 4.49
CA PHE A 59 12.13 12.34 3.94
C PHE A 59 11.92 12.84 2.52
N VAL A 60 11.80 11.92 1.56
CA VAL A 60 11.77 12.25 0.13
C VAL A 60 10.65 11.50 -0.55
N GLU A 61 9.86 12.20 -1.35
CA GLU A 61 8.82 11.64 -2.21
C GLU A 61 9.06 12.13 -3.64
N ARG A 62 9.31 11.20 -4.58
CA ARG A 62 9.66 11.51 -5.98
C ARG A 62 9.11 10.49 -6.96
N ARG A 63 8.85 10.92 -8.19
CA ARG A 63 8.59 10.03 -9.30
C ARG A 63 9.91 9.76 -10.02
N VAL A 64 10.34 8.51 -10.07
CA VAL A 64 11.63 8.12 -10.65
C VAL A 64 11.45 7.04 -11.71
N PRO A 65 12.41 6.86 -12.64
CA PRO A 65 12.40 5.72 -13.54
C PRO A 65 12.37 4.40 -12.77
N GLY A 66 11.64 3.41 -13.29
CA GLY A 66 11.56 2.08 -12.67
C GLY A 66 12.93 1.40 -12.50
N THR A 67 13.91 1.76 -13.34
CA THR A 67 15.31 1.30 -13.26
C THR A 67 16.04 1.86 -12.04
N VAL A 68 15.85 3.14 -11.72
CA VAL A 68 16.43 3.80 -10.55
C VAL A 68 15.91 3.14 -9.26
N ALA A 69 14.59 2.94 -9.17
CA ALA A 69 13.98 2.27 -8.02
C ALA A 69 14.48 0.82 -7.87
N ALA A 70 14.62 0.08 -8.98
CA ALA A 70 15.16 -1.27 -8.94
C ALA A 70 16.62 -1.32 -8.48
N ASP A 71 17.45 -0.36 -8.92
CA ASP A 71 18.84 -0.27 -8.52
C ASP A 71 19.01 0.14 -7.04
N LEU A 72 18.13 1.00 -6.52
CA LEU A 72 18.04 1.28 -5.07
C LEU A 72 17.75 0.00 -4.27
N VAL A 73 16.76 -0.80 -4.68
CA VAL A 73 16.42 -2.07 -4.00
C VAL A 73 17.59 -3.06 -4.03
N ARG A 74 18.40 -3.04 -5.09
CA ARG A 74 19.63 -3.85 -5.21
C ARG A 74 20.81 -3.30 -4.39
N GLY A 75 20.64 -2.19 -3.67
CA GLY A 75 21.71 -1.57 -2.89
C GLY A 75 22.71 -0.78 -3.72
N LYS A 76 22.41 -0.48 -5.00
CA LYS A 76 23.27 0.39 -5.79
C LYS A 76 23.02 1.86 -5.41
N PRO A 77 24.07 2.69 -5.33
CA PRO A 77 23.91 4.12 -5.09
C PRO A 77 23.12 4.77 -6.22
N GLN A 78 22.17 5.65 -5.92
CA GLN A 78 21.42 6.41 -6.92
C GLN A 78 21.22 7.86 -6.46
N GLU A 79 21.08 8.77 -7.41
CA GLU A 79 20.70 10.16 -7.12
C GLU A 79 19.18 10.28 -7.02
N VAL A 80 18.68 10.77 -5.88
CA VAL A 80 17.25 11.06 -5.66
C VAL A 80 17.12 12.42 -5.00
N ALA A 81 16.41 13.35 -5.64
CA ALA A 81 16.24 14.72 -5.14
C ALA A 81 17.56 15.45 -4.82
N GLY A 82 18.61 15.21 -5.62
CA GLY A 82 19.94 15.80 -5.43
C GLY A 82 20.75 15.20 -4.27
N MET A 83 20.35 14.03 -3.78
CA MET A 83 21.03 13.27 -2.75
C MET A 83 21.53 11.95 -3.31
N THR A 84 22.81 11.63 -3.07
CA THR A 84 23.33 10.28 -3.30
C THR A 84 22.80 9.35 -2.21
N VAL A 85 21.87 8.47 -2.57
CA VAL A 85 21.16 7.56 -1.69
C VAL A 85 21.69 6.14 -1.83
N PHE A 86 21.89 5.48 -0.70
CA PHE A 86 22.38 4.10 -0.58
C PHE A 86 21.36 3.26 0.19
N ALA A 87 21.01 2.08 -0.31
CA ALA A 87 20.27 1.11 0.50
C ALA A 87 21.25 0.19 1.24
N GLN A 88 20.92 -0.17 2.48
CA GLN A 88 21.62 -1.25 3.17
C GLN A 88 21.34 -2.60 2.51
N ALA A 89 22.22 -3.58 2.75
CA ALA A 89 22.01 -4.93 2.27
C ALA A 89 20.67 -5.49 2.79
N VAL A 90 19.98 -6.24 1.94
CA VAL A 90 18.65 -6.82 2.16
C VAL A 90 18.77 -8.34 2.34
N GLN A 91 17.86 -8.95 3.09
CA GLN A 91 17.82 -10.41 3.24
C GLN A 91 17.52 -11.09 1.92
N ASP A 92 18.16 -12.22 1.62
CA ASP A 92 17.93 -13.00 0.40
C ASP A 92 16.50 -13.50 0.19
N SER A 93 15.53 -13.16 1.03
CA SER A 93 14.12 -13.47 0.83
C SER A 93 13.23 -12.31 1.26
N GLY A 94 12.03 -12.26 0.66
CA GLY A 94 10.96 -11.34 1.05
C GLY A 94 9.62 -12.08 1.16
N SER A 95 8.66 -11.44 1.81
CA SER A 95 7.27 -11.90 1.81
C SER A 95 6.47 -11.09 0.78
N PHE A 96 5.37 -11.67 0.31
CA PHE A 96 4.39 -10.94 -0.45
C PHE A 96 2.99 -11.36 -0.04
N GLN A 97 2.04 -10.46 -0.23
CA GLN A 97 0.64 -10.74 -0.01
C GLN A 97 -0.22 -9.90 -0.94
N ARG A 98 -1.40 -10.42 -1.23
CA ARG A 98 -2.40 -9.70 -2.00
C ARG A 98 -3.47 -9.18 -1.06
N ILE A 99 -3.79 -7.90 -1.20
CA ILE A 99 -4.63 -7.14 -0.28
C ILE A 99 -5.80 -6.55 -1.07
N ALA A 100 -7.00 -6.66 -0.53
CA ALA A 100 -8.18 -6.01 -1.08
C ALA A 100 -8.09 -4.48 -0.96
N GLY A 101 -8.83 -3.78 -1.81
CA GLY A 101 -9.02 -2.34 -1.68
C GLY A 101 -9.72 -1.98 -0.36
N GLN A 102 -9.47 -0.78 0.13
CA GLN A 102 -10.05 -0.23 1.36
C GLN A 102 -9.75 -1.03 2.65
N VAL A 103 -8.83 -1.99 2.59
CA VAL A 103 -8.30 -2.65 3.78
C VAL A 103 -7.15 -1.81 4.33
N ASN A 104 -7.25 -1.43 5.60
CA ASN A 104 -6.14 -0.83 6.34
C ASN A 104 -5.05 -1.89 6.54
N TYR A 105 -3.90 -1.67 5.93
CA TYR A 105 -2.74 -2.53 6.07
C TYR A 105 -1.48 -1.67 6.06
N ASN A 106 -0.60 -1.90 7.05
CA ASN A 106 0.61 -1.08 7.27
C ASN A 106 0.31 0.42 7.24
N HIS A 107 -0.72 0.84 7.98
CA HIS A 107 -1.15 2.24 8.12
C HIS A 107 -1.58 2.93 6.82
N ALA A 108 -1.84 2.17 5.74
CA ALA A 108 -2.35 2.70 4.49
C ALA A 108 -3.67 2.04 4.09
N VAL A 109 -4.61 2.88 3.62
CA VAL A 109 -5.87 2.46 3.02
C VAL A 109 -5.87 2.90 1.57
N LEU A 110 -5.62 1.95 0.66
CA LEU A 110 -5.61 2.23 -0.78
C LEU A 110 -6.97 1.87 -1.41
N PRO A 111 -7.48 2.67 -2.36
CA PRO A 111 -8.82 2.46 -2.90
C PRO A 111 -8.95 1.21 -3.79
N TRP A 112 -7.82 0.63 -4.21
CA TRP A 112 -7.73 -0.51 -5.12
C TRP A 112 -7.03 -1.71 -4.46
N SER A 113 -7.33 -2.90 -4.97
CA SER A 113 -6.63 -4.14 -4.62
C SER A 113 -5.18 -4.11 -5.10
N ARG A 114 -4.28 -4.77 -4.36
CA ARG A 114 -2.85 -4.65 -4.59
C ARG A 114 -2.08 -5.89 -4.18
N THR A 115 -0.87 -6.02 -4.73
CA THR A 115 0.14 -6.92 -4.18
C THR A 115 1.17 -6.07 -3.46
N GLU A 116 1.46 -6.41 -2.21
CA GLU A 116 2.55 -5.81 -1.45
C GLU A 116 3.66 -6.83 -1.24
N TRP A 117 4.91 -6.40 -1.40
CA TRP A 117 6.10 -7.12 -0.99
C TRP A 117 6.77 -6.39 0.17
N SER A 118 7.25 -7.15 1.15
CA SER A 118 8.06 -6.65 2.26
C SER A 118 9.43 -7.27 2.19
N ILE A 119 10.47 -6.44 2.21
CA ILE A 119 11.88 -6.87 2.21
C ILE A 119 12.55 -6.34 3.46
N SER A 120 13.08 -7.26 4.25
CA SER A 120 13.80 -6.97 5.49
C SER A 120 15.28 -6.69 5.21
N PRO A 121 15.96 -5.89 6.06
CA PRO A 121 17.40 -5.71 5.95
C PRO A 121 18.17 -6.98 6.36
N ALA A 122 19.31 -7.23 5.71
CA ALA A 122 20.16 -8.40 5.97
C ALA A 122 20.67 -8.43 7.43
N SER A 123 21.03 -7.26 7.95
CA SER A 123 21.40 -7.07 9.35
C SER A 123 20.57 -5.93 9.92
N TRP A 124 19.86 -6.18 11.01
CA TRP A 124 19.21 -5.11 11.76
C TRP A 124 20.27 -4.32 12.51
N GLN A 125 20.69 -3.20 11.93
CA GLN A 125 21.41 -2.17 12.67
C GLN A 125 20.33 -1.32 13.31
N GLY A 126 19.95 -1.66 14.55
CA GLY A 126 18.99 -0.88 15.31
C GLY A 126 19.42 0.59 15.25
N LEU A 127 18.66 1.39 14.52
CA LEU A 127 18.81 2.83 14.50
C LEU A 127 18.33 3.31 15.85
N ASN A 128 19.19 3.18 16.86
CA ASN A 128 18.94 3.66 18.20
C ASN A 128 19.13 5.18 18.17
N ARG A 129 18.25 5.85 17.42
CA ARG A 129 18.24 7.30 17.33
C ARG A 129 17.60 7.81 18.60
N LEU A 130 18.37 8.62 19.31
CA LEU A 130 17.85 9.38 20.43
C LEU A 130 16.61 10.15 19.94
N GLN A 131 15.54 10.08 20.72
CA GLN A 131 14.34 10.89 20.51
C GLN A 131 14.75 12.35 20.59
N ARG A 132 14.94 12.98 19.43
CA ARG A 132 15.35 14.37 19.29
C ARG A 132 14.27 15.10 18.52
N VAL A 133 14.01 16.33 18.94
CA VAL A 133 13.15 17.24 18.20
C VAL A 133 13.77 17.50 16.83
N LEU A 134 12.98 17.31 15.78
CA LEU A 134 13.36 17.58 14.40
C LEU A 134 12.94 19.00 14.02
N VAL A 135 13.93 19.83 13.67
CA VAL A 135 13.76 21.19 13.17
C VAL A 135 14.62 21.33 11.91
N GLY A 136 14.04 21.80 10.81
CA GLY A 136 14.71 21.83 9.51
C GLY A 136 13.84 22.39 8.39
N ALA A 137 14.13 22.02 7.13
CA ALA A 137 13.35 22.40 5.96
C ALA A 137 12.13 21.47 5.79
N GLY A 138 11.22 21.55 6.76
CA GLY A 138 9.97 20.79 6.86
C GLY A 138 9.23 21.21 8.13
N PRO A 139 8.05 20.63 8.43
CA PRO A 139 7.40 20.85 9.72
C PRO A 139 8.28 20.35 10.88
N SER A 140 8.11 20.94 12.06
CA SER A 140 8.80 20.51 13.28
C SER A 140 8.10 19.32 13.92
N PHE A 141 8.86 18.35 14.41
CA PHE A 141 8.34 17.13 15.04
C PHE A 141 9.09 16.80 16.33
N LEU A 142 8.43 16.13 17.28
CA LEU A 142 9.06 15.73 18.55
C LEU A 142 10.11 14.62 18.39
N ASN A 143 9.99 13.80 17.35
CA ASN A 143 10.89 12.70 17.02
C ASN A 143 10.77 12.28 15.54
N THR A 144 11.65 11.37 15.11
CA THR A 144 11.69 10.85 13.74
C THR A 144 10.48 10.01 13.38
N GLU A 145 9.90 9.28 14.33
CA GLU A 145 8.70 8.45 14.11
C GLU A 145 7.47 9.31 13.77
N ALA A 146 7.31 10.44 14.46
CA ALA A 146 6.26 11.42 14.19
C ALA A 146 6.39 12.01 12.77
N ALA A 147 7.61 12.43 12.41
CA ALA A 147 7.88 12.94 11.06
C ALA A 147 7.66 11.87 9.99
N PHE A 148 8.05 10.62 10.27
CA PHE A 148 7.83 9.48 9.38
C PHE A 148 6.34 9.25 9.10
N ASN A 149 5.52 9.12 10.14
CA ASN A 149 4.08 8.87 9.97
C ASN A 149 3.38 10.02 9.25
N ALA A 150 3.70 11.27 9.63
CA ALA A 150 3.17 12.45 8.97
C ALA A 150 3.57 12.53 7.48
N PHE A 151 4.82 12.18 7.15
CA PHE A 151 5.30 12.24 5.76
C PHE A 151 4.76 11.10 4.89
N LEU A 152 4.77 9.86 5.37
CA LEU A 152 4.41 8.70 4.55
C LEU A 152 2.90 8.45 4.49
N TYR A 153 2.18 8.73 5.57
CA TYR A 153 0.79 8.30 5.74
C TYR A 153 -0.18 9.43 6.03
N GLU A 154 0.30 10.68 6.13
CA GLU A 154 -0.51 11.86 6.43
C GLU A 154 -1.34 11.70 7.71
N THR A 155 -0.89 10.82 8.61
CA THR A 155 -1.57 10.57 9.88
C THR A 155 -1.06 11.54 10.93
N PRO A 156 -1.94 12.05 11.81
CA PRO A 156 -1.49 12.74 13.02
C PRO A 156 -0.59 11.80 13.83
N VAL A 157 0.23 12.40 14.70
CA VAL A 157 1.32 11.80 15.50
C VAL A 157 0.82 10.75 16.51
N GLU A 158 0.07 9.75 16.06
CA GLU A 158 -0.17 8.55 16.84
C GLU A 158 1.15 7.77 16.86
N ASN A 159 1.58 7.43 18.08
CA ASN A 159 2.82 6.71 18.40
C ASN A 159 2.78 5.24 17.92
N GLY A 160 2.30 5.00 16.70
CA GLY A 160 2.45 3.72 16.04
C GLY A 160 3.93 3.51 15.72
N PRO A 161 4.55 2.41 16.18
CA PRO A 161 5.95 2.17 15.90
C PRO A 161 6.15 2.09 14.40
N ARG A 162 7.19 2.76 13.91
CA ARG A 162 7.69 2.54 12.55
C ARG A 162 7.89 1.04 12.34
N PRO A 163 7.57 0.49 11.15
CA PRO A 163 7.93 -0.89 10.81
C PRO A 163 9.45 -1.03 10.86
N THR A 164 9.99 -1.49 11.98
CA THR A 164 11.44 -1.66 12.16
C THR A 164 11.92 -2.87 11.37
N HIS A 165 11.12 -3.93 11.25
CA HIS A 165 11.53 -5.14 10.53
C HIS A 165 11.56 -5.00 8.99
N MET A 166 11.12 -3.87 8.42
CA MET A 166 10.95 -3.70 6.97
C MET A 166 11.83 -2.57 6.44
N LEU A 167 12.73 -2.90 5.51
CA LEU A 167 13.50 -1.90 4.77
C LEU A 167 12.73 -1.39 3.55
N TRP A 168 12.15 -2.31 2.77
CA TRP A 168 11.37 -1.97 1.59
C TRP A 168 9.94 -2.47 1.70
N ARG A 169 9.01 -1.58 1.38
CA ARG A 169 7.64 -1.90 1.02
C ARG A 169 7.47 -1.62 -0.46
N ILE A 170 7.09 -2.62 -1.23
CA ILE A 170 6.83 -2.46 -2.66
C ILE A 170 5.34 -2.73 -2.87
N VAL A 171 4.63 -1.80 -3.49
CA VAL A 171 3.20 -1.86 -3.72
C VAL A 171 2.93 -1.83 -5.22
N GLN A 172 2.32 -2.89 -5.74
CA GLN A 172 1.83 -2.94 -7.12
C GLN A 172 0.31 -2.87 -7.12
N ALA A 173 -0.23 -1.84 -7.76
CA ALA A 173 -1.66 -1.74 -8.00
C ALA A 173 -2.17 -2.82 -8.94
N ASP A 174 -3.25 -3.49 -8.53
CA ASP A 174 -4.07 -4.32 -9.40
C ASP A 174 -5.28 -3.50 -9.88
N ARG A 175 -5.10 -2.82 -11.00
CA ARG A 175 -6.10 -1.92 -11.61
C ARG A 175 -7.05 -2.64 -12.55
N ARG A 176 -6.91 -3.97 -12.73
CA ARG A 176 -7.74 -4.74 -13.65
C ARG A 176 -9.22 -4.57 -13.31
N ALA A 177 -9.59 -4.75 -12.05
CA ALA A 177 -10.91 -4.36 -11.54
C ALA A 177 -10.91 -4.28 -10.01
N TRP A 178 -11.62 -3.29 -9.43
CA TRP A 178 -11.79 -3.17 -7.98
C TRP A 178 -13.16 -2.60 -7.61
N ILE A 179 -13.56 -2.80 -6.34
CA ILE A 179 -14.80 -2.27 -5.78
C ILE A 179 -14.54 -0.82 -5.36
N HIS A 180 -14.99 0.13 -6.18
CA HIS A 180 -14.78 1.55 -5.94
C HIS A 180 -15.72 2.11 -4.86
N ARG A 181 -16.99 1.70 -4.87
CA ARG A 181 -17.98 2.16 -3.89
C ARG A 181 -19.04 1.10 -3.62
N VAL A 182 -19.41 0.95 -2.35
CA VAL A 182 -20.58 0.16 -1.93
C VAL A 182 -21.56 1.10 -1.24
N ALA A 183 -22.82 1.08 -1.68
CA ALA A 183 -23.92 1.79 -1.04
C ALA A 183 -24.95 0.76 -0.56
N ILE A 184 -25.22 0.77 0.75
CA ILE A 184 -26.15 -0.15 1.41
C ILE A 184 -27.40 0.64 1.76
N ALA A 185 -28.55 0.20 1.24
CA ALA A 185 -29.87 0.68 1.60
C ALA A 185 -30.61 -0.40 2.42
N ALA A 186 -31.82 -0.09 2.91
CA ALA A 186 -32.61 -1.03 3.70
C ALA A 186 -32.93 -2.33 2.95
N ASP A 187 -33.13 -2.25 1.63
CA ASP A 187 -33.60 -3.35 0.80
C ASP A 187 -32.64 -3.75 -0.33
N SER A 188 -31.48 -3.11 -0.41
CA SER A 188 -30.59 -3.30 -1.55
C SER A 188 -29.15 -2.88 -1.29
N LEU A 189 -28.25 -3.50 -2.05
CA LEU A 189 -26.83 -3.18 -2.06
C LEU A 189 -26.42 -2.82 -3.49
N THR A 190 -25.93 -1.59 -3.67
CA THR A 190 -25.43 -1.11 -4.96
C THR A 190 -23.91 -1.03 -4.93
N VAL A 191 -23.28 -1.67 -5.90
CA VAL A 191 -21.82 -1.69 -6.05
C VAL A 191 -21.44 -0.96 -7.32
N ARG A 192 -20.47 -0.05 -7.20
CA ARG A 192 -19.77 0.56 -8.33
C ARG A 192 -18.35 0.03 -8.34
N MET A 193 -17.95 -0.50 -9.48
CA MET A 193 -16.60 -0.98 -9.76
C MET A 193 -15.90 0.00 -10.70
N ASN A 194 -14.58 0.02 -10.63
CA ASN A 194 -13.74 0.72 -11.58
C ASN A 194 -12.63 -0.24 -12.02
N ALA A 195 -12.08 -0.05 -13.21
CA ALA A 195 -11.29 -1.07 -13.89
C ALA A 195 -10.59 -0.56 -15.14
N THR A 196 -9.43 -1.12 -15.44
CA THR A 196 -8.86 -1.12 -16.79
C THR A 196 -9.38 -2.31 -17.62
N GLU A 197 -9.85 -3.39 -16.97
CA GLU A 197 -10.28 -4.65 -17.59
C GLU A 197 -11.49 -5.24 -16.84
N LEU A 198 -12.70 -4.76 -17.14
CA LEU A 198 -13.91 -5.21 -16.45
C LEU A 198 -14.58 -6.44 -17.09
N ALA A 199 -14.35 -6.65 -18.39
CA ALA A 199 -14.98 -7.72 -19.15
C ALA A 199 -14.71 -9.11 -18.56
N GLY A 200 -15.75 -9.94 -18.47
CA GLY A 200 -15.66 -11.28 -17.88
C GLY A 200 -15.58 -11.31 -16.35
N SER A 201 -15.64 -10.15 -15.67
CA SER A 201 -15.72 -10.11 -14.21
C SER A 201 -17.11 -10.50 -13.72
N LEU A 202 -17.14 -11.14 -12.55
CA LEU A 202 -18.33 -11.53 -11.84
C LEU A 202 -18.28 -10.92 -10.44
N LEU A 203 -19.42 -10.38 -10.01
CA LEU A 203 -19.62 -9.92 -8.65
C LEU A 203 -20.52 -10.92 -7.91
N GLU A 204 -20.03 -11.37 -6.77
CA GLU A 204 -20.63 -12.40 -5.95
C GLU A 204 -20.91 -11.84 -4.56
N LEU A 205 -22.11 -12.08 -4.06
CA LEU A 205 -22.55 -11.74 -2.71
C LEU A 205 -22.87 -13.04 -1.99
N SER A 206 -22.03 -13.41 -1.03
CA SER A 206 -22.11 -14.66 -0.28
C SER A 206 -22.46 -14.38 1.18
N THR A 207 -23.47 -15.08 1.68
CA THR A 207 -23.92 -15.04 3.07
C THR A 207 -23.96 -16.46 3.63
N LEU A 208 -24.28 -16.61 4.92
CA LEU A 208 -24.50 -17.94 5.51
C LEU A 208 -25.73 -18.67 4.93
N GLU A 209 -26.71 -17.92 4.41
CA GLU A 209 -27.97 -18.46 3.90
C GLU A 209 -27.92 -18.79 2.41
N GLY A 210 -26.93 -18.25 1.67
CA GLY A 210 -26.79 -18.50 0.25
C GLY A 210 -25.88 -17.52 -0.47
N GLN A 211 -25.95 -17.57 -1.80
CA GLN A 211 -25.07 -16.81 -2.69
C GLN A 211 -25.89 -16.19 -3.83
N GLN A 212 -25.57 -14.95 -4.18
CA GLN A 212 -26.06 -14.29 -5.39
C GLN A 212 -24.89 -13.90 -6.29
N THR A 213 -24.98 -14.15 -7.58
CA THR A 213 -23.94 -13.80 -8.56
C THR A 213 -24.50 -12.95 -9.69
N ARG A 214 -23.69 -12.01 -10.18
CA ARG A 214 -24.04 -11.10 -11.27
C ARG A 214 -22.81 -10.85 -12.15
N MET A 215 -22.95 -11.01 -13.45
CA MET A 215 -21.93 -10.59 -14.40
C MET A 215 -21.80 -9.07 -14.38
N VAL A 216 -20.56 -8.58 -14.44
CA VAL A 216 -20.29 -7.15 -14.47
C VAL A 216 -20.43 -6.63 -15.90
N GLY A 217 -21.45 -5.81 -16.12
CA GLY A 217 -21.64 -5.10 -17.39
C GLY A 217 -20.70 -3.91 -17.57
N SER A 218 -20.73 -3.28 -18.74
CA SER A 218 -19.87 -2.15 -19.11
C SER A 218 -19.96 -0.93 -18.19
N THR A 219 -21.10 -0.74 -17.52
CA THR A 219 -21.30 0.38 -16.58
C THR A 219 -20.58 0.20 -15.24
N GLY A 220 -20.12 -1.02 -14.93
CA GLY A 220 -19.54 -1.36 -13.65
C GLY A 220 -20.47 -1.13 -12.46
N ARG A 221 -21.80 -1.11 -12.69
CA ARG A 221 -22.80 -0.93 -11.64
C ARG A 221 -23.66 -2.18 -11.51
N ILE A 222 -23.71 -2.74 -10.30
CA ILE A 222 -24.58 -3.88 -9.97
C ILE A 222 -25.43 -3.51 -8.76
N ARG A 223 -26.69 -3.98 -8.75
CA ARG A 223 -27.59 -3.91 -7.61
C ARG A 223 -28.03 -5.32 -7.21
N PHE A 224 -27.89 -5.64 -5.93
CA PHE A 224 -28.48 -6.83 -5.31
C PHE A 224 -29.77 -6.43 -4.58
N TRP A 225 -30.79 -7.28 -4.71
CA TRP A 225 -32.04 -7.16 -3.95
C TRP A 225 -31.91 -7.91 -2.63
N LEU A 226 -32.19 -7.23 -1.53
CA LEU A 226 -31.98 -7.66 -0.16
C LEU A 226 -33.26 -7.41 0.67
N PRO A 227 -34.34 -8.18 0.46
CA PRO A 227 -35.65 -7.89 1.07
C PRO A 227 -35.64 -7.93 2.60
N ARG A 228 -34.62 -8.53 3.21
CA ARG A 228 -34.40 -8.59 4.67
C ARG A 228 -33.17 -7.77 5.12
N GLY A 229 -32.69 -6.86 4.27
CA GLY A 229 -31.44 -6.13 4.48
C GLY A 229 -30.18 -6.97 4.22
N LEU A 230 -29.01 -6.36 4.46
CA LEU A 230 -27.72 -7.04 4.34
C LEU A 230 -27.53 -7.99 5.52
N ALA A 231 -27.39 -9.27 5.24
CA ALA A 231 -27.15 -10.28 6.27
C ALA A 231 -25.81 -10.03 7.00
N PRO A 232 -25.69 -10.41 8.29
CA PRO A 232 -24.41 -10.39 8.99
C PRO A 232 -23.41 -11.36 8.34
N ALA A 233 -22.11 -11.12 8.54
CA ALA A 233 -21.03 -11.95 7.99
C ALA A 233 -21.12 -12.15 6.46
N THR A 234 -21.42 -11.08 5.73
CA THR A 234 -21.54 -11.10 4.26
C THR A 234 -20.20 -10.84 3.57
N LEU A 235 -19.87 -11.62 2.55
CA LEU A 235 -18.72 -11.43 1.68
C LEU A 235 -19.17 -10.95 0.30
N LEU A 236 -18.72 -9.77 -0.11
CA LEU A 236 -18.85 -9.27 -1.47
C LEU A 236 -17.52 -9.48 -2.20
N MET A 237 -17.51 -10.35 -3.21
CA MET A 237 -16.31 -10.75 -3.95
C MET A 237 -16.43 -10.32 -5.41
N LEU A 238 -15.46 -9.55 -5.88
CA LEU A 238 -15.25 -9.31 -7.31
C LEU A 238 -14.19 -10.32 -7.79
N ARG A 239 -14.50 -11.11 -8.82
CA ARG A 239 -13.58 -12.13 -9.36
C ARG A 239 -13.63 -12.23 -10.88
N SER A 240 -12.61 -12.86 -11.45
CA SER A 240 -12.46 -13.16 -12.87
C SER A 240 -11.95 -14.60 -12.99
N GLY A 241 -12.82 -15.51 -13.44
CA GLY A 241 -12.58 -16.96 -13.31
C GLY A 241 -12.40 -17.35 -11.85
N ASP A 242 -11.32 -18.07 -11.55
CA ASP A 242 -10.97 -18.54 -10.21
C ASP A 242 -10.11 -17.56 -9.42
N ASN A 243 -9.81 -16.40 -10.00
CA ASN A 243 -9.01 -15.36 -9.35
C ASN A 243 -9.92 -14.28 -8.78
N TRP A 244 -9.87 -14.07 -7.47
CA TRP A 244 -10.43 -12.86 -6.87
C TRP A 244 -9.73 -11.62 -7.45
N ARG A 245 -10.40 -10.48 -7.46
CA ARG A 245 -9.88 -9.18 -7.87
C ARG A 245 -9.89 -8.23 -6.70
N ASP A 246 -11.04 -8.13 -6.04
CA ASP A 246 -11.23 -7.33 -4.83
C ASP A 246 -12.35 -7.93 -3.98
N PHE A 247 -12.41 -7.62 -2.68
CA PHE A 247 -13.52 -8.06 -1.84
C PHE A 247 -13.81 -7.11 -0.67
N ARG A 248 -15.05 -7.13 -0.18
CA ARG A 248 -15.47 -6.45 1.05
C ARG A 248 -16.13 -7.47 1.97
N TYR A 249 -15.71 -7.49 3.22
CA TYR A 249 -16.31 -8.31 4.25
C TYR A 249 -17.10 -7.43 5.21
N PHE A 250 -18.36 -7.78 5.43
CA PHE A 250 -19.27 -7.12 6.35
C PHE A 250 -19.44 -8.03 7.57
N PRO A 251 -18.70 -7.80 8.67
CA PRO A 251 -18.73 -8.68 9.83
C PRO A 251 -20.12 -8.68 10.46
N ALA A 252 -20.43 -9.76 11.18
CA ALA A 252 -21.58 -9.76 12.08
C ALA A 252 -21.41 -8.65 13.14
N PRO A 253 -22.49 -8.02 13.63
CA PRO A 253 -22.42 -7.17 14.79
C PRO A 253 -21.74 -7.92 15.94
N GLY A 254 -20.70 -7.33 16.53
CA GLY A 254 -20.06 -7.93 17.70
C GLY A 254 -21.02 -7.98 18.89
N PRO A 255 -20.78 -8.84 19.89
CA PRO A 255 -21.62 -8.97 21.10
C PRO A 255 -21.70 -7.70 21.97
N ALA A 256 -20.88 -6.68 21.68
CA ALA A 256 -20.99 -5.34 22.24
C ALA A 256 -21.02 -4.34 21.09
N GLY A 257 -21.91 -3.34 21.16
CA GLY A 257 -22.18 -2.34 20.12
C GLY A 257 -21.04 -1.37 19.76
N ASN A 258 -19.79 -1.82 19.78
CA ASN A 258 -18.65 -1.10 19.22
C ASN A 258 -18.62 -1.34 17.71
N ALA A 259 -19.50 -0.63 16.99
CA ALA A 259 -19.29 -0.43 15.56
C ALA A 259 -17.90 0.23 15.39
N PRO A 260 -17.02 -0.28 14.51
CA PRO A 260 -15.86 0.50 14.11
C PRO A 260 -16.39 1.79 13.48
N ALA A 261 -15.87 2.94 13.95
CA ALA A 261 -16.14 4.23 13.34
C ALA A 261 -15.84 4.12 11.83
N ARG A 262 -16.84 4.47 11.02
CA ARG A 262 -16.74 4.49 9.56
C ARG A 262 -15.84 5.62 9.09
#